data_AF-A0A328HD82-F1
#
_entry.id   AF-A0A328HD82-F1
#
_cell.length_a   1.000
_cell.length_b   1.000
_cell.length_c   1.000
_cell.angle_alpha   90.00
_cell.angle_beta   90.00
_cell.angle_gamma   90.00
#
_symmetry.space_group_name_H-M   'P 1'
#
loop_
_entity.id
_entity.type
_entity.pdbx_description
1 polymer ?
#
loop_
_entity_poly.entity_id
_entity_poly.type
_entity_poly.pdbx_seq_one_letter_code
_entity_poly.pdbx_strand_id
1 'polypeptide(L)'
;MGLRLSHGDAADGRHRRADVCHLQAEGLALVAGFDQGLVITPGTERQLGAYGLFRPSPSQRDVLALPTGPLPVKGADPDILWASFAELCGGARAAADYVLLAGRFPAWVVDAIPLPSAESAAGTADWQRFLALLDVLHERDITPFLIAPAPLGDPLGAPAGSVPVELAAVLSRIDQRLSALRRLESDEQLADEQSRGC
;
A
#
# COMPACT_ATOMS: atom_id res chain seq x y z
N MET A 1 37.57 40.34 43.55
CA MET A 1 36.11 40.32 43.80
C MET A 1 35.45 39.77 42.56
N GLY A 2 35.16 38.47 42.57
CA GLY A 2 34.63 37.73 41.43
C GLY A 2 33.13 37.45 41.55
N LEU A 3 32.56 37.19 40.36
CA LEU A 3 31.39 36.35 40.03
C LEU A 3 30.00 36.68 40.60
N ARG A 4 29.08 37.03 39.68
CA ARG A 4 27.76 36.38 39.48
C ARG A 4 27.39 36.49 37.98
N LEU A 5 27.27 35.38 37.25
CA LEU A 5 26.01 34.64 36.92
C LEU A 5 25.01 35.55 36.20
N SER A 6 24.60 35.28 34.95
CA SER A 6 23.84 34.09 34.57
C SER A 6 24.07 33.66 33.12
N HIS A 7 24.38 32.38 32.96
CA HIS A 7 24.37 31.63 31.70
C HIS A 7 22.93 31.15 31.48
N GLY A 8 22.28 31.60 30.41
CA GLY A 8 21.02 31.04 29.94
C GLY A 8 21.31 29.78 29.14
N ASP A 9 21.25 28.64 29.81
CA ASP A 9 21.33 27.30 29.24
C ASP A 9 20.10 27.06 28.35
N ALA A 10 20.31 27.01 27.04
CA ALA A 10 19.30 26.57 26.08
C ALA A 10 19.35 25.04 26.05
N ALA A 11 18.46 24.43 26.83
CA ALA A 11 18.33 23.00 27.00
C ALA A 11 18.15 22.27 25.65
N ASP A 12 19.09 21.36 25.43
CA ASP A 12 19.12 20.29 24.44
C ASP A 12 17.84 19.42 24.52
N GLY A 13 16.95 19.58 23.55
CA GLY A 13 15.70 18.81 23.40
C GLY A 13 15.85 17.49 22.66
N ARG A 14 16.99 16.80 22.80
CA ARG A 14 17.15 15.39 22.41
C ARG A 14 16.85 14.52 23.62
N HIS A 15 16.33 13.32 23.38
CA HIS A 15 15.92 12.29 24.35
C HIS A 15 14.41 12.25 24.65
N ARG A 16 13.65 11.78 23.65
CA ARG A 16 12.40 10.99 23.84
C ARG A 16 11.89 10.35 22.54
N ARG A 17 12.79 9.82 21.70
CA ARG A 17 12.43 9.22 20.39
C ARG A 17 12.62 7.71 20.27
N ALA A 18 13.03 7.01 21.33
CA ALA A 18 13.45 5.61 21.19
C ALA A 18 12.41 4.55 21.61
N ASP A 19 11.35 4.90 22.35
CA ASP A 19 10.54 3.86 23.02
C ASP A 19 9.24 3.46 22.31
N VAL A 20 8.89 4.04 21.15
CA VAL A 20 7.62 3.72 20.45
C VAL A 20 7.82 2.79 19.24
N CYS A 21 9.05 2.62 18.75
CA CYS A 21 9.31 1.86 17.51
C CYS A 21 9.45 0.34 17.69
N HIS A 22 9.34 -0.21 18.91
CA HIS A 22 9.76 -1.60 19.16
C HIS A 22 8.62 -2.63 19.32
N LEU A 23 7.36 -2.24 19.15
CA LEU A 23 6.20 -3.13 19.38
C LEU A 23 5.59 -3.77 18.11
N GLN A 24 6.15 -3.56 16.92
CA GLN A 24 5.55 -4.07 15.67
C GLN A 24 6.13 -5.38 15.14
N ALA A 25 6.87 -6.13 15.97
CA ALA A 25 7.56 -7.36 15.55
C ALA A 25 6.90 -8.65 16.05
N GLU A 26 5.57 -8.72 16.10
CA GLU A 26 4.91 -10.02 16.20
C GLU A 26 4.66 -10.53 14.78
N GLY A 27 5.66 -11.29 14.30
CA GLY A 27 5.76 -11.78 12.94
C GLY A 27 4.53 -12.55 12.51
N LEU A 28 3.78 -11.95 11.59
CA LEU A 28 3.08 -12.72 10.59
C LEU A 28 4.16 -13.40 9.75
N ALA A 29 4.25 -14.72 9.89
CA ALA A 29 4.80 -15.54 8.81
C ALA A 29 3.83 -15.37 7.63
N LEU A 30 3.98 -14.27 6.91
CA LEU A 30 3.18 -14.03 5.73
C LEU A 30 3.53 -15.15 4.76
N VAL A 31 2.55 -15.99 4.46
CA VAL A 31 2.71 -16.99 3.43
C VAL A 31 2.90 -16.22 2.13
N ALA A 32 4.14 -16.24 1.62
CA ALA A 32 4.46 -15.61 0.35
C ALA A 32 3.66 -16.30 -0.76
N GLY A 33 3.07 -15.49 -1.62
CA GLY A 33 2.21 -15.96 -2.70
C GLY A 33 1.31 -14.85 -3.20
N PHE A 34 1.22 -14.69 -4.52
CA PHE A 34 0.30 -13.70 -5.10
C PHE A 34 -1.16 -14.06 -4.78
N ASP A 35 -1.52 -15.35 -4.82
CA ASP A 35 -2.87 -15.85 -4.50
C ASP A 35 -3.26 -15.68 -3.02
N GLN A 36 -2.28 -15.43 -2.14
CA GLN A 36 -2.51 -15.10 -0.74
C GLN A 36 -2.88 -13.62 -0.53
N GLY A 37 -2.83 -12.82 -1.60
CA GLY A 37 -3.19 -11.41 -1.56
C GLY A 37 -4.67 -11.17 -1.34
N LEU A 38 -4.96 -9.96 -0.86
CA LEU A 38 -6.32 -9.50 -0.59
C LEU A 38 -6.61 -8.15 -1.23
N VAL A 39 -7.82 -8.04 -1.78
CA VAL A 39 -8.47 -6.77 -2.05
C VAL A 39 -9.37 -6.47 -0.87
N ILE A 40 -9.09 -5.38 -0.16
CA ILE A 40 -9.78 -4.98 1.06
C ILE A 40 -10.59 -3.72 0.78
N THR A 41 -11.90 -3.81 1.01
CA THR A 41 -12.84 -2.70 0.87
C THR A 41 -13.76 -2.64 2.09
N PRO A 42 -13.94 -1.47 2.72
CA PRO A 42 -13.31 -0.17 2.41
C PRO A 42 -11.90 0.00 3.01
N GLY A 43 -11.36 -1.01 3.72
CA GLY A 43 -10.07 -0.91 4.40
C GLY A 43 -10.18 -0.31 5.81
N THR A 44 -11.18 -0.74 6.57
CA THR A 44 -11.34 -0.34 7.98
C THR A 44 -10.14 -0.84 8.81
N GLU A 45 -9.80 -0.14 9.90
CA GLU A 45 -8.73 -0.59 10.81
C GLU A 45 -8.98 -2.01 11.35
N ARG A 46 -10.26 -2.41 11.49
CA ARG A 46 -10.62 -3.78 11.89
C ARG A 46 -10.26 -4.80 10.80
N GLN A 47 -10.57 -4.51 9.54
CA GLN A 47 -10.21 -5.37 8.41
C GLN A 47 -8.70 -5.52 8.31
N LEU A 48 -7.97 -4.41 8.40
CA LEU A 48 -6.51 -4.43 8.35
C LEU A 48 -5.92 -5.21 9.54
N GLY A 49 -6.39 -4.92 10.75
CA GLY A 49 -5.94 -5.60 11.97
C GLY A 49 -6.20 -7.10 12.00
N ALA A 50 -7.26 -7.60 11.33
CA ALA A 50 -7.52 -9.03 11.21
C ALA A 50 -6.43 -9.79 10.43
N TYR A 51 -5.69 -9.09 9.58
CA TYR A 51 -4.54 -9.61 8.84
C TYR A 51 -3.21 -9.03 9.37
N GLY A 52 -3.22 -8.44 10.57
CA GLY A 52 -2.07 -7.77 11.21
C GLY A 52 -1.46 -6.62 10.40
N LEU A 53 -2.26 -6.02 9.51
CA LEU A 53 -1.90 -4.81 8.80
C LEU A 53 -2.26 -3.61 9.66
N PHE A 54 -1.29 -2.73 9.91
CA PHE A 54 -1.50 -1.50 10.66
C PHE A 54 -0.97 -0.33 9.84
N ARG A 55 -1.78 0.72 9.67
CA ARG A 55 -1.38 1.88 8.90
C ARG A 55 -0.11 2.50 9.50
N PRO A 56 0.96 2.71 8.71
CA PRO A 56 2.19 3.30 9.22
C PRO A 56 1.95 4.71 9.77
N SER A 57 2.57 4.99 10.91
CA SER A 57 2.63 6.33 11.47
C SER A 57 3.50 7.25 10.59
N PRO A 58 3.32 8.59 10.64
CA PRO A 58 4.15 9.52 9.87
C PRO A 58 5.66 9.40 10.12
N SER A 59 6.07 8.89 11.29
CA SER A 59 7.47 8.61 11.65
C SER A 59 8.09 7.43 10.92
N GLN A 60 7.28 6.54 10.33
CA GLN A 60 7.74 5.36 9.58
C GLN A 60 7.89 5.62 8.09
N ARG A 61 7.51 6.82 7.62
CA ARG A 61 7.67 7.21 6.22
C ARG A 61 9.15 7.17 5.85
N ASP A 62 9.41 6.63 4.68
CA ASP A 62 10.77 6.50 4.14
C ASP A 62 10.80 6.93 2.67
N VAL A 63 12.00 7.09 2.12
CA VAL A 63 12.23 7.41 0.71
C VAL A 63 13.19 6.40 0.11
N LEU A 64 12.67 5.54 -0.75
CA LEU A 64 13.46 4.52 -1.42
C LEU A 64 14.16 5.12 -2.64
N ALA A 65 15.49 4.94 -2.73
CA ALA A 65 16.25 5.31 -3.91
C ALA A 65 16.02 4.28 -5.03
N LEU A 66 15.45 4.74 -6.14
CA LEU A 66 15.20 3.92 -7.33
C LEU A 66 15.84 4.58 -8.57
N PRO A 67 16.16 3.80 -9.62
CA PRO A 67 16.74 4.32 -10.86
C PRO A 67 16.00 5.49 -11.48
N THR A 68 14.66 5.47 -11.48
CA THR A 68 13.83 6.56 -12.03
C THR A 68 13.66 7.76 -11.10
N GLY A 69 14.21 7.69 -9.89
CA GLY A 69 14.14 8.74 -8.88
C GLY A 69 13.59 8.25 -7.53
N PRO A 70 13.65 9.11 -6.50
CA PRO A 70 13.19 8.76 -5.15
C PRO A 70 11.71 8.33 -5.15
N LEU A 71 11.37 7.36 -4.30
CA LEU A 71 10.01 6.91 -4.05
C LEU A 71 9.67 7.16 -2.58
N PRO A 72 8.88 8.19 -2.25
CA PRO A 72 8.31 8.29 -0.91
C PRO A 72 7.35 7.12 -0.68
N VAL A 73 7.43 6.51 0.50
CA VAL A 73 6.57 5.41 0.92
C VAL A 73 6.10 5.66 2.34
N LYS A 74 4.97 5.07 2.70
CA LYS A 74 4.38 5.21 4.05
C LYS A 74 5.13 4.39 5.08
N GLY A 75 5.68 3.24 4.67
CA GLY A 75 6.53 2.37 5.49
C GLY A 75 7.30 1.39 4.60
N ALA A 76 8.50 1.02 5.03
CA ALA A 76 9.36 0.05 4.34
C ALA A 76 10.04 -0.85 5.37
N ASP A 77 9.26 -1.78 5.91
CA ASP A 77 9.79 -2.82 6.80
C ASP A 77 10.32 -3.99 5.96
N PRO A 78 11.26 -4.81 6.47
CA PRO A 78 11.87 -5.90 5.71
C PRO A 78 10.85 -6.87 5.08
N ASP A 79 9.73 -7.09 5.76
CA ASP A 79 8.71 -8.05 5.34
C ASP A 79 7.57 -7.40 4.53
N ILE A 80 7.39 -6.07 4.62
CA ILE A 80 6.24 -5.40 4.01
C ILE A 80 6.56 -3.97 3.55
N LEU A 81 6.21 -3.68 2.30
CA LEU A 81 6.22 -2.34 1.73
C LEU A 81 4.82 -1.72 1.82
N TRP A 82 4.69 -0.55 2.43
CA TRP A 82 3.43 0.20 2.44
C TRP A 82 3.57 1.50 1.64
N ALA A 83 2.79 1.63 0.57
CA ALA A 83 2.73 2.85 -0.22
C ALA A 83 1.31 3.10 -0.73
N SER A 84 1.02 4.33 -1.12
CA SER A 84 -0.25 4.68 -1.77
C SER A 84 -0.17 4.50 -3.28
N PHE A 85 -1.32 4.36 -3.91
CA PHE A 85 -1.44 4.37 -5.37
C PHE A 85 -0.74 5.57 -5.99
N ALA A 86 -0.93 6.77 -5.43
CA ALA A 86 -0.33 8.00 -5.94
C ALA A 86 1.20 8.00 -5.84
N GLU A 87 1.76 7.46 -4.75
CA GLU A 87 3.23 7.35 -4.57
C GLU A 87 3.85 6.38 -5.59
N LEU A 88 3.21 5.23 -5.81
CA LEU A 88 3.72 4.20 -6.73
C LEU A 88 3.51 4.59 -8.20
N CYS A 89 2.32 5.08 -8.53
CA CYS A 89 1.86 5.22 -9.91
C CYS A 89 1.82 6.65 -10.43
N GLY A 90 1.85 7.68 -9.57
CA GLY A 90 1.73 9.09 -9.99
C GLY A 90 3.00 9.71 -10.59
N GLY A 91 4.16 9.07 -10.40
CA GLY A 91 5.44 9.50 -10.99
C GLY A 91 5.79 8.75 -12.28
N ALA A 92 6.88 9.16 -12.94
CA ALA A 92 7.45 8.47 -14.10
C ALA A 92 8.21 7.19 -13.68
N ARG A 93 7.48 6.23 -13.11
CA ARG A 93 8.02 4.94 -12.65
C ARG A 93 8.13 3.95 -13.80
N ALA A 94 9.23 3.21 -13.86
CA ALA A 94 9.43 2.14 -14.83
C ALA A 94 9.15 0.77 -14.20
N ALA A 95 8.76 -0.21 -15.01
CA ALA A 95 8.54 -1.59 -14.53
C ALA A 95 9.78 -2.17 -13.82
N ALA A 96 10.99 -1.80 -14.28
CA ALA A 96 12.24 -2.21 -13.65
C ALA A 96 12.37 -1.78 -12.18
N ASP A 97 11.78 -0.64 -11.79
CA ASP A 97 11.79 -0.20 -10.40
C ASP A 97 10.91 -1.11 -9.52
N TYR A 98 9.76 -1.54 -10.03
CA TYR A 98 8.91 -2.51 -9.32
C TYR A 98 9.62 -3.85 -9.16
N VAL A 99 10.36 -4.29 -10.18
CA VAL A 99 11.17 -5.52 -10.09
C VAL A 99 12.24 -5.42 -9.02
N LEU A 100 12.91 -4.27 -8.88
CA LEU A 100 13.89 -4.03 -7.83
C LEU A 100 13.25 -4.06 -6.44
N LEU A 101 12.08 -3.45 -6.28
CA LEU A 101 11.34 -3.48 -5.01
C LEU A 101 10.81 -4.88 -4.69
N ALA A 102 10.36 -5.65 -5.69
CA ALA A 102 9.85 -7.00 -5.50
C ALA A 102 10.95 -7.97 -5.03
N GLY A 103 12.22 -7.68 -5.36
CA GLY A 103 13.37 -8.42 -4.81
C GLY A 103 13.70 -8.08 -3.35
N ARG A 104 13.07 -7.05 -2.77
CA ARG A 104 13.35 -6.55 -1.41
C ARG A 104 12.23 -6.82 -0.43
N PHE A 105 10.98 -6.79 -0.90
CA PHE A 105 9.79 -6.86 -0.04
C PHE A 105 8.88 -8.00 -0.53
N PRO A 106 8.66 -9.04 0.30
CA PRO A 106 7.83 -10.18 -0.07
C PRO A 106 6.32 -9.88 -0.02
N ALA A 107 5.92 -8.74 0.57
CA ALA A 107 4.52 -8.31 0.66
C ALA A 107 4.36 -6.80 0.49
N TRP A 108 3.26 -6.39 -0.12
CA TRP A 108 3.03 -5.00 -0.50
C TRP A 108 1.62 -4.57 -0.12
N VAL A 109 1.50 -3.48 0.63
CA VAL A 109 0.23 -2.79 0.86
C VAL A 109 0.16 -1.58 -0.05
N VAL A 110 -0.84 -1.57 -0.93
CA VAL A 110 -1.17 -0.43 -1.78
C VAL A 110 -2.49 0.18 -1.30
N ASP A 111 -2.43 1.34 -0.67
CA ASP A 111 -3.60 2.03 -0.15
C ASP A 111 -4.05 3.22 -1.00
N ALA A 112 -5.23 3.75 -0.66
CA ALA A 112 -5.83 4.90 -1.34
C ALA A 112 -5.93 4.71 -2.86
N ILE A 113 -6.26 3.48 -3.30
CA ILE A 113 -6.51 3.19 -4.72
C ILE A 113 -7.77 3.95 -5.12
N PRO A 114 -7.69 4.90 -6.07
CA PRO A 114 -8.85 5.69 -6.48
C PRO A 114 -9.83 4.85 -7.28
N LEU A 115 -11.10 5.27 -7.31
CA LEU A 115 -12.04 4.70 -8.26
C LEU A 115 -11.71 5.22 -9.68
N PRO A 116 -11.74 4.36 -10.69
CA PRO A 116 -11.53 4.79 -12.07
C PRO A 116 -12.75 5.61 -12.55
N SER A 117 -12.55 6.89 -12.81
CA SER A 117 -13.56 7.77 -13.40
C SER A 117 -12.90 8.82 -14.30
N ALA A 118 -13.63 9.40 -15.25
CA ALA A 118 -13.12 10.52 -16.06
C ALA A 118 -12.67 11.72 -15.22
N GLU A 119 -13.26 11.90 -14.04
CA GLU A 119 -12.98 13.01 -13.13
C GLU A 119 -11.90 12.65 -12.09
N SER A 120 -11.40 11.42 -12.11
CA SER A 120 -10.35 10.97 -11.22
C SER A 120 -9.05 11.70 -11.52
N ALA A 121 -8.30 12.04 -10.48
CA ALA A 121 -6.96 12.61 -10.62
C ALA A 121 -5.97 11.63 -11.26
N ALA A 122 -6.27 10.32 -11.24
CA ALA A 122 -5.46 9.28 -11.84
C ALA A 122 -5.79 9.09 -13.33
N GLY A 123 -4.80 9.35 -14.19
CA GLY A 123 -4.93 9.21 -15.64
C GLY A 123 -4.65 7.79 -16.14
N THR A 124 -4.85 7.54 -17.44
CA THR A 124 -4.58 6.25 -18.09
C THR A 124 -3.15 5.75 -17.83
N ALA A 125 -2.16 6.64 -17.83
CA ALA A 125 -0.76 6.28 -17.58
C ALA A 125 -0.53 5.74 -16.16
N ASP A 126 -1.26 6.27 -15.16
CA ASP A 126 -1.12 5.82 -13.77
C ASP A 126 -1.70 4.41 -13.61
N TRP A 127 -2.83 4.15 -14.26
CA TRP A 127 -3.42 2.81 -14.32
C TRP A 127 -2.57 1.81 -15.11
N GLN A 128 -1.89 2.24 -16.18
CA GLN A 128 -0.92 1.39 -16.90
C GLN A 128 0.26 1.03 -15.99
N ARG A 129 0.75 1.97 -15.18
CA ARG A 129 1.79 1.70 -14.19
C ARG A 129 1.30 0.78 -13.08
N PHE A 130 0.05 0.93 -12.65
CA PHE A 130 -0.56 0.01 -11.68
C PHE A 130 -0.70 -1.40 -12.23
N LEU A 131 -1.12 -1.55 -13.49
CA LEU A 131 -1.12 -2.85 -14.17
C LEU A 131 0.28 -3.45 -14.23
N ALA A 132 1.30 -2.67 -14.63
CA ALA A 132 2.69 -3.14 -14.66
C ALA A 132 3.20 -3.55 -13.26
N LEU A 133 2.77 -2.83 -12.21
CA LEU A 133 3.05 -3.22 -10.83
C LEU A 133 2.41 -4.57 -10.51
N LEU A 134 1.12 -4.76 -10.78
CA LEU A 134 0.40 -6.02 -10.51
C LEU A 134 0.99 -7.20 -11.29
N ASP A 135 1.39 -6.98 -12.55
CA ASP A 135 2.07 -7.99 -13.35
C ASP A 135 3.39 -8.42 -12.68
N VAL A 136 4.20 -7.47 -12.19
CA VAL A 136 5.45 -7.79 -11.48
C VAL A 136 5.18 -8.52 -10.16
N LEU A 137 4.17 -8.10 -9.38
CA LEU A 137 3.82 -8.79 -8.13
C LEU A 137 3.38 -10.23 -8.41
N HIS A 138 2.60 -10.44 -9.45
CA HIS A 138 2.16 -11.78 -9.89
C HIS A 138 3.33 -12.63 -10.38
N GLU A 139 4.21 -12.09 -11.24
CA GLU A 139 5.37 -12.82 -11.76
C GLU A 139 6.40 -13.19 -10.70
N ARG A 140 6.48 -12.40 -9.63
CA ARG A 140 7.43 -12.58 -8.51
C ARG A 140 6.81 -13.23 -7.29
N ASP A 141 5.55 -13.65 -7.38
CA ASP A 141 4.81 -14.31 -6.31
C ASP A 141 4.79 -13.51 -4.99
N ILE A 142 4.70 -12.18 -5.12
CA ILE A 142 4.65 -11.23 -4.02
C ILE A 142 3.21 -11.07 -3.57
N THR A 143 2.96 -11.05 -2.26
CA THR A 143 1.61 -10.94 -1.69
C THR A 143 1.09 -9.50 -1.72
N PRO A 144 0.04 -9.19 -2.51
CA PRO A 144 -0.54 -7.85 -2.54
C PRO A 144 -1.69 -7.68 -1.53
N PHE A 145 -1.70 -6.57 -0.80
CA PHE A 145 -2.86 -6.07 -0.06
C PHE A 145 -3.30 -4.76 -0.68
N LEU A 146 -4.45 -4.78 -1.35
CA LEU A 146 -4.96 -3.65 -2.12
C LEU A 146 -6.14 -3.03 -1.37
N ILE A 147 -6.00 -1.78 -0.97
CA ILE A 147 -7.02 -1.09 -0.16
C ILE A 147 -7.68 -0.02 -1.02
N ALA A 148 -8.98 -0.21 -1.25
CA ALA A 148 -9.81 0.68 -2.05
C ALA A 148 -11.07 1.10 -1.29
N PRO A 149 -11.59 2.32 -1.52
CA PRO A 149 -12.78 2.82 -0.84
C PRO A 149 -14.08 2.12 -1.30
N ALA A 150 -14.08 1.48 -2.48
CA ALA A 150 -15.17 0.66 -2.99
C ALA A 150 -14.58 -0.54 -3.79
N PRO A 151 -15.38 -1.57 -4.11
CA PRO A 151 -14.87 -2.79 -4.75
C PRO A 151 -14.16 -2.48 -6.07
N LEU A 152 -12.93 -2.99 -6.21
CA LEU A 152 -12.18 -2.93 -7.45
C LEU A 152 -12.74 -3.97 -8.43
N GLY A 153 -13.05 -3.55 -9.65
CA GLY A 153 -13.56 -4.46 -10.69
C GLY A 153 -15.06 -4.33 -10.98
N ASP A 154 -15.79 -3.52 -10.22
CA ASP A 154 -17.10 -3.08 -10.70
C ASP A 154 -16.93 -1.79 -11.52
N PRO A 155 -17.06 -1.83 -12.87
CA PRO A 155 -17.13 -0.62 -13.67
C PRO A 155 -18.33 0.28 -13.30
N LEU A 156 -19.28 -0.18 -12.47
CA LEU A 156 -20.61 0.41 -12.26
C LEU A 156 -20.73 1.46 -11.14
N GLY A 157 -19.64 2.07 -10.69
CA GLY A 157 -19.75 3.36 -9.99
C GLY A 157 -19.98 4.53 -10.95
N ALA A 158 -19.51 4.40 -12.19
CA ALA A 158 -19.62 5.43 -13.22
C ALA A 158 -20.59 4.96 -14.32
N PRO A 159 -21.49 5.84 -14.81
CA PRO A 159 -22.35 5.47 -15.92
C PRO A 159 -21.50 5.02 -17.12
N ALA A 160 -21.90 3.89 -17.73
CA ALA A 160 -21.26 3.35 -18.92
C ALA A 160 -21.11 4.46 -19.98
N GLY A 161 -19.87 4.89 -20.23
CA GLY A 161 -19.57 6.00 -21.14
C GLY A 161 -18.60 7.06 -20.59
N SER A 162 -18.25 7.03 -19.30
CA SER A 162 -17.41 8.06 -18.67
C SER A 162 -15.91 7.74 -18.60
N VAL A 163 -15.38 6.78 -19.35
CA VAL A 163 -13.93 6.49 -19.37
C VAL A 163 -13.40 6.29 -20.80
N PRO A 164 -12.18 6.76 -21.12
CA PRO A 164 -11.56 6.48 -22.42
C PRO A 164 -11.42 4.97 -22.69
N VAL A 165 -11.57 4.56 -23.95
CA VAL A 165 -11.50 3.14 -24.34
C VAL A 165 -10.18 2.46 -23.93
N GLU A 166 -9.08 3.21 -23.99
CA GLU A 166 -7.76 2.73 -23.58
C GLU A 166 -7.72 2.45 -22.08
N LEU A 167 -8.28 3.35 -21.27
CA LEU A 167 -8.39 3.15 -19.83
C LEU A 167 -9.27 1.94 -19.51
N ALA A 168 -10.40 1.78 -20.20
CA ALA A 168 -11.27 0.62 -20.02
C ALA A 168 -10.55 -0.72 -20.29
N ALA A 169 -9.71 -0.78 -21.32
CA ALA A 169 -8.91 -1.97 -21.62
C ALA A 169 -7.88 -2.28 -20.52
N VAL A 170 -7.23 -1.25 -19.98
CA VAL A 170 -6.29 -1.39 -18.84
C VAL A 170 -7.02 -1.89 -17.59
N LEU A 171 -8.17 -1.31 -17.27
CA LEU A 171 -8.98 -1.71 -16.11
C LEU A 171 -9.50 -3.15 -16.21
N SER A 172 -9.90 -3.58 -17.40
CA SER A 172 -10.30 -4.98 -17.63
C SER A 172 -9.14 -5.95 -17.37
N ARG A 173 -7.91 -5.58 -17.75
CA ARG A 173 -6.73 -6.39 -17.46
C ARG A 173 -6.40 -6.40 -15.97
N ILE A 174 -6.55 -5.27 -15.29
CA ILE A 174 -6.42 -5.18 -13.83
C ILE A 174 -7.44 -6.12 -13.17
N ASP A 175 -8.73 -6.03 -13.51
CA ASP A 175 -9.75 -6.92 -12.95
C ASP A 175 -9.43 -8.41 -13.19
N GLN A 176 -8.94 -8.74 -14.39
CA GLN A 176 -8.44 -10.10 -14.67
C GLN A 176 -7.33 -10.52 -13.69
N ARG A 177 -6.38 -9.65 -13.37
CA ARG A 177 -5.32 -9.94 -12.38
C ARG A 177 -5.88 -10.05 -10.96
N LEU A 178 -6.80 -9.17 -10.59
CA LEU A 178 -7.43 -9.15 -9.27
C LEU A 178 -8.35 -10.35 -9.05
N SER A 179 -8.83 -11.01 -10.10
CA SER A 179 -9.68 -12.21 -9.99
C SER A 179 -8.99 -13.40 -9.29
N ALA A 180 -7.66 -13.43 -9.29
CA ALA A 180 -6.88 -14.43 -8.56
C ALA A 180 -6.75 -14.13 -7.06
N LEU A 181 -7.11 -12.91 -6.63
CA LEU A 181 -6.99 -12.45 -5.25
C LEU A 181 -8.30 -12.67 -4.49
N ARG A 182 -8.19 -12.87 -3.18
CA ARG A 182 -9.36 -12.90 -2.30
C ARG A 182 -9.91 -11.50 -2.09
N ARG A 183 -11.24 -11.37 -2.00
CA ARG A 183 -11.91 -10.09 -1.74
C ARG A 183 -12.52 -10.07 -0.34
N LEU A 184 -12.24 -9.01 0.40
CA LEU A 184 -12.85 -8.71 1.69
C LEU A 184 -13.65 -7.43 1.57
N GLU A 185 -14.96 -7.56 1.44
CA GLU A 185 -15.88 -6.46 1.12
C GLU A 185 -16.70 -6.03 2.34
N SER A 186 -16.64 -6.78 3.45
CA SER A 186 -17.38 -6.50 4.68
C SER A 186 -16.70 -7.07 5.93
N ASP A 187 -16.89 -6.41 7.07
CA ASP A 187 -16.42 -6.86 8.38
C ASP A 187 -17.07 -8.20 8.80
N GLU A 188 -18.28 -8.51 8.31
CA GLU A 188 -18.98 -9.77 8.60
C GLU A 188 -18.32 -10.99 7.96
N GLN A 189 -17.69 -10.84 6.78
CA GLN A 189 -16.96 -11.92 6.11
C GLN A 189 -15.73 -12.36 6.93
N LEU A 190 -15.13 -11.45 7.71
CA LEU A 190 -14.07 -11.79 8.65
C LEU A 190 -14.57 -12.70 9.77
N ALA A 191 -15.78 -12.44 10.29
CA ALA A 191 -16.35 -13.21 11.39
C ALA A 191 -16.66 -14.65 10.96
N ASP A 192 -17.17 -14.83 9.73
CA ASP A 192 -17.49 -16.15 9.17
C ASP A 192 -16.22 -16.97 8.86
N GLU A 193 -15.16 -16.35 8.35
CA GLU A 193 -13.88 -17.04 8.10
C GLU A 193 -13.17 -17.45 9.37
N GLN A 194 -13.16 -16.59 10.39
CA GLN A 194 -12.57 -16.91 11.69
C GLN A 194 -13.37 -18.00 12.42
N SER A 195 -14.69 -18.06 12.23
CA SER A 195 -15.56 -19.08 12.84
C SER A 195 -15.44 -20.46 12.16
N ARG A 196 -15.02 -20.53 10.90
CA ARG A 196 -14.82 -21.80 10.16
C ARG A 196 -13.45 -22.45 10.41
N GLY A 197 -12.55 -21.77 11.10
CA GLY A 197 -11.22 -22.25 11.46
C GLY A 197 -11.11 -22.94 12.83
N CYS A 198 -12.23 -23.15 13.54
CA CYS A 198 -12.28 -23.87 14.82
C CYS A 198 -12.79 -25.31 14.68
#